data_AF-A0A661PEK4-F1
#
_entry.id   AF-A0A661PEK4-F1
#
_cell.length_a   1.000
_cell.length_b   1.000
_cell.length_c   1.000
_cell.angle_alpha   90.00
_cell.angle_beta   90.00
_cell.angle_gamma   90.00
#
_symmetry.space_group_name_H-M   'P 1'
#
loop_
_entity.id
_entity.type
_entity.pdbx_description
1 polymer ?
#
loop_
_entity_poly.entity_id
_entity_poly.type
_entity_poly.pdbx_seq_one_letter_code
_entity_poly.pdbx_strand_id
1 'polypeptide(L)'
;MSDVPLLADHFVTRMSNEQGKRVTGLSPDALKILMNHAFPGNVRELQNAIEHGFVLAAGSLIHVEHLPAWVRPTTPLVAEAETLEDLERAHILTTLRRNDYSRLATARQLGIHKTTLFRKIRKLGIELPDKDGRSAPDR
;
A
#
# COMPACT_ATOMS: atom_id res chain seq x y z
N MET A 1 -0.02 -11.73 -20.31
CA MET A 1 -0.23 -13.13 -19.89
C MET A 1 -0.67 -13.04 -18.44
N SER A 2 -1.99 -13.04 -18.21
CA SER A 2 -2.61 -12.70 -16.92
C SER A 2 -3.10 -13.99 -16.26
N ASP A 3 -2.19 -14.77 -15.70
CA ASP A 3 -2.52 -16.03 -15.02
C ASP A 3 -2.95 -15.83 -13.54
N VAL A 4 -2.66 -14.65 -12.98
CA VAL A 4 -2.98 -14.31 -11.58
C VAL A 4 -4.50 -14.34 -11.29
N PRO A 5 -5.39 -13.74 -12.11
CA PRO A 5 -6.83 -13.80 -11.86
C PRO A 5 -7.38 -15.23 -11.87
N LEU A 6 -6.95 -16.06 -12.82
CA LEU A 6 -7.39 -17.44 -12.96
C LEU A 6 -6.91 -18.30 -11.79
N LEU A 7 -5.63 -18.15 -11.39
CA LEU A 7 -5.07 -18.83 -10.23
C LEU A 7 -5.76 -18.39 -8.93
N ALA A 8 -6.04 -17.10 -8.79
CA ALA A 8 -6.68 -16.57 -7.60
C ALA A 8 -8.11 -17.12 -7.43
N ASP A 9 -8.87 -17.16 -8.52
CA ASP A 9 -10.21 -17.75 -8.54
C ASP A 9 -10.18 -19.26 -8.23
N HIS A 10 -9.22 -19.99 -8.81
CA HIS A 10 -9.01 -21.40 -8.53
C HIS A 10 -8.74 -21.66 -7.04
N PHE A 11 -7.84 -20.88 -6.42
CA PHE A 11 -7.52 -21.04 -5.00
C PHE A 11 -8.71 -20.71 -4.10
N VAL A 12 -9.42 -19.61 -4.36
CA VAL A 12 -10.59 -19.23 -3.56
C VAL A 12 -11.68 -20.29 -3.66
N THR A 13 -12.01 -20.74 -4.87
CA THR A 13 -13.02 -21.78 -5.10
C THR A 13 -12.66 -23.07 -4.37
N ARG A 14 -11.41 -23.50 -4.47
CA ARG A 14 -10.91 -24.69 -3.78
C ARG A 14 -11.05 -24.56 -2.26
N MET A 15 -10.58 -23.45 -1.68
CA MET A 15 -10.65 -23.23 -0.22
C MET A 15 -12.09 -23.09 0.29
N SER A 16 -12.96 -22.47 -0.50
CA SER A 16 -14.40 -22.34 -0.23
C SER A 16 -15.05 -23.72 -0.09
N ASN A 17 -14.73 -24.63 -1.02
CA ASN A 17 -15.21 -26.01 -0.99
C ASN A 17 -14.62 -26.83 0.17
N GLU A 18 -13.33 -26.65 0.47
CA GLU A 18 -12.64 -27.39 1.54
C GLU A 18 -13.06 -26.95 2.95
N GLN A 19 -13.29 -25.65 3.18
CA GLN A 19 -13.54 -25.08 4.50
C GLN A 19 -15.00 -24.68 4.76
N GLY A 20 -15.88 -24.77 3.75
CA GLY A 20 -17.30 -24.47 3.88
C GLY A 20 -17.62 -22.98 4.16
N LYS A 21 -16.66 -22.07 3.96
CA LYS A 21 -16.86 -20.63 4.08
C LYS A 21 -17.51 -20.07 2.82
N ARG A 22 -18.34 -19.02 2.95
CA ARG A 22 -19.03 -18.35 1.83
C ARG A 22 -18.17 -17.33 1.07
N VAL A 23 -16.85 -17.52 1.04
CA VAL A 23 -15.98 -16.64 0.26
C VAL A 23 -16.05 -17.07 -1.21
N THR A 24 -16.46 -16.15 -2.09
CA THR A 24 -16.70 -16.38 -3.52
C THR A 24 -15.67 -15.73 -4.42
N GLY A 25 -14.75 -14.93 -3.88
CA GLY A 25 -13.70 -14.31 -4.69
C GLY A 25 -12.92 -13.22 -3.96
N LEU A 26 -12.21 -12.41 -4.75
CA LEU A 26 -11.50 -11.22 -4.31
C LEU A 26 -12.22 -9.95 -4.76
N SER A 27 -12.11 -8.89 -3.97
CA SER A 27 -12.49 -7.56 -4.42
C SER A 27 -11.63 -7.11 -5.61
N PRO A 28 -12.15 -6.24 -6.51
CA PRO A 28 -11.39 -5.73 -7.65
C PRO A 28 -10.05 -5.08 -7.26
N ASP A 29 -10.00 -4.40 -6.11
CA ASP A 29 -8.79 -3.73 -5.65
C ASP A 29 -7.76 -4.71 -5.07
N ALA A 30 -8.22 -5.73 -4.33
CA ALA A 30 -7.34 -6.82 -3.90
C ALA A 30 -6.74 -7.55 -5.10
N LEU A 31 -7.53 -7.83 -6.14
CA LEU A 31 -7.05 -8.47 -7.36
C LEU A 31 -6.00 -7.62 -8.09
N LYS A 32 -6.23 -6.31 -8.24
CA LYS A 32 -5.25 -5.38 -8.84
C LYS A 32 -3.93 -5.37 -8.08
N ILE A 33 -3.98 -5.40 -6.75
CA ILE A 33 -2.77 -5.44 -5.91
C ILE A 33 -1.98 -6.72 -6.17
N LEU A 34 -2.65 -7.88 -6.18
CA LEU A 34 -2.00 -9.15 -6.48
C LEU A 34 -1.40 -9.14 -7.89
N MET A 35 -2.12 -8.61 -8.89
CA MET A 35 -1.62 -8.53 -10.27
C MET A 35 -0.38 -7.64 -10.42
N ASN A 36 -0.23 -6.61 -9.58
CA ASN A 36 0.89 -5.67 -9.61
C ASN A 36 2.06 -6.08 -8.69
N HIS A 37 1.91 -7.16 -7.92
CA HIS A 37 2.94 -7.64 -7.01
C HIS A 37 3.86 -8.64 -7.72
N ALA A 38 5.18 -8.50 -7.56
CA ALA A 38 6.17 -9.28 -8.30
C ALA A 38 6.29 -10.76 -7.88
N PHE A 39 5.79 -11.11 -6.68
CA PHE A 39 5.86 -12.46 -6.09
C PHE A 39 7.20 -13.19 -6.33
N PRO A 40 8.26 -12.86 -5.56
CA PRO A 40 9.56 -13.53 -5.71
C PRO A 40 9.51 -15.07 -5.63
N GLY A 41 8.48 -15.65 -4.99
CA GLY A 41 8.21 -17.09 -4.90
C GLY A 41 7.12 -17.64 -5.83
N ASN A 42 6.68 -16.87 -6.84
CA ASN A 42 5.64 -17.21 -7.82
C ASN A 42 4.30 -17.64 -7.17
N VAL A 43 3.81 -18.84 -7.52
CA VAL A 43 2.45 -19.32 -7.24
C VAL A 43 2.23 -19.65 -5.76
N ARG A 44 3.27 -20.09 -5.04
CA ARG A 44 3.15 -20.42 -3.61
C ARG A 44 2.91 -19.18 -2.75
N GLU A 45 3.58 -18.08 -3.07
CA GLU A 45 3.35 -16.81 -2.36
C GLU A 45 1.97 -16.25 -2.66
N LEU A 46 1.52 -16.30 -3.92
CA LEU A 46 0.15 -15.94 -4.28
C LEU A 46 -0.88 -16.77 -3.50
N GLN A 47 -0.68 -18.09 -3.43
CA GLN A 47 -1.54 -18.98 -2.66
C GLN A 47 -1.56 -18.60 -1.18
N ASN A 48 -0.40 -18.40 -0.55
CA ASN A 48 -0.31 -18.01 0.86
C ASN A 48 -0.99 -16.67 1.13
N ALA A 49 -0.88 -15.70 0.21
CA ALA A 49 -1.53 -14.40 0.34
C ALA A 49 -3.05 -14.50 0.31
N ILE A 50 -3.58 -15.34 -0.59
CA ILE A 50 -5.02 -15.57 -0.71
C ILE A 50 -5.53 -16.41 0.46
N GLU A 51 -4.78 -17.41 0.92
CA GLU A 51 -5.12 -18.23 2.09
C GLU A 51 -5.22 -17.36 3.35
N HIS A 52 -4.23 -16.49 3.59
CA HIS A 52 -4.28 -15.51 4.68
C HIS A 52 -5.52 -14.60 4.56
N GLY A 53 -5.80 -14.10 3.36
CA GLY A 53 -6.98 -13.30 3.07
C GLY A 53 -8.29 -14.05 3.33
N PHE A 54 -8.36 -15.32 2.97
CA PHE A 54 -9.53 -16.19 3.13
C PHE A 54 -9.79 -16.53 4.61
N VAL A 55 -8.73 -16.74 5.39
CA VAL A 55 -8.84 -16.97 6.85
C VAL A 55 -9.43 -15.75 7.54
N LEU A 56 -8.98 -14.55 7.19
CA LEU A 56 -9.44 -13.29 7.78
C LEU A 56 -10.76 -12.76 7.21
N ALA A 57 -11.12 -13.14 5.99
CA ALA A 57 -12.37 -12.70 5.38
C ALA A 57 -13.58 -13.22 6.19
N ALA A 58 -14.40 -12.28 6.66
CA ALA A 58 -15.68 -12.54 7.31
C ALA A 58 -16.86 -12.48 6.31
N GLY A 59 -16.68 -11.87 5.14
CA GLY A 59 -17.69 -11.69 4.11
C GLY A 59 -17.52 -12.62 2.91
N SER A 60 -18.23 -12.33 1.82
CA SER A 60 -18.14 -13.09 0.56
C SER A 60 -16.89 -12.78 -0.25
N LEU A 61 -16.20 -11.66 0.01
CA LEU A 61 -15.03 -11.24 -0.75
C LEU A 61 -13.81 -11.02 0.14
N ILE A 62 -12.63 -11.34 -0.41
CA ILE A 62 -11.34 -10.97 0.17
C ILE A 62 -11.04 -9.51 -0.23
N HIS A 63 -11.05 -8.63 0.76
CA HIS A 63 -10.68 -7.22 0.63
C HIS A 63 -9.19 -6.98 0.87
N VAL A 64 -8.72 -5.79 0.53
CA VAL A 64 -7.32 -5.40 0.67
C VAL A 64 -6.85 -5.51 2.12
N GLU A 65 -7.69 -5.17 3.10
CA GLU A 65 -7.34 -5.30 4.52
C GLU A 65 -7.04 -6.74 4.97
N HIS A 66 -7.61 -7.74 4.29
CA HIS A 66 -7.41 -9.15 4.61
C HIS A 66 -6.09 -9.70 4.04
N LEU A 67 -5.51 -9.03 3.03
CA LEU A 67 -4.24 -9.46 2.45
C LEU A 67 -3.08 -9.26 3.45
N PRO A 68 -2.03 -10.08 3.37
CA PRO A 68 -0.88 -9.90 4.24
C PRO A 68 -0.16 -8.57 4.00
N ALA A 69 0.50 -8.06 5.05
CA ALA A 69 1.18 -6.77 5.04
C ALA A 69 2.24 -6.63 3.94
N TRP A 70 2.89 -7.71 3.55
CA TRP A 70 3.92 -7.72 2.51
C TRP A 70 3.35 -7.63 1.08
N VAL A 71 2.06 -7.96 0.89
CA VAL A 71 1.34 -7.80 -0.39
C VAL A 71 0.59 -6.47 -0.44
N ARG A 72 0.02 -6.04 0.69
CA ARG A 72 -0.70 -4.78 0.77
C ARG A 72 0.22 -3.66 0.30
N PRO A 73 -0.22 -2.83 -0.66
CA PRO A 73 0.59 -1.69 -1.07
C PRO A 73 0.85 -0.86 0.18
N THR A 74 2.13 -0.55 0.42
CA THR A 74 2.51 0.48 1.38
C THR A 74 1.93 1.76 0.82
N THR A 75 0.72 2.12 1.23
CA THR A 75 -0.17 3.06 0.55
C THR A 75 0.62 4.24 -0.03
N PRO A 76 0.83 4.33 -1.35
CA PRO A 76 1.03 5.64 -1.93
C PRO A 76 -0.38 6.25 -1.93
N LEU A 77 -0.53 7.36 -1.22
CA LEU A 77 -1.76 8.07 -0.88
C LEU A 77 -2.50 8.67 -2.11
N VAL A 78 -2.51 7.98 -3.26
CA VAL A 78 -2.83 8.56 -4.57
C VAL A 78 -4.20 8.14 -5.10
N ALA A 79 -4.82 7.10 -4.52
CA ALA A 79 -6.12 6.60 -5.01
C ALA A 79 -7.33 7.45 -4.61
N GLU A 80 -7.17 8.41 -3.69
CA GLU A 80 -8.22 9.33 -3.21
C GLU A 80 -8.05 10.76 -3.72
N ALA A 81 -7.11 11.01 -4.64
CA ALA A 81 -6.78 12.36 -5.07
C ALA A 81 -7.74 12.87 -6.15
N GLU A 82 -8.85 13.49 -5.74
CA GLU A 82 -9.83 14.13 -6.63
C GLU A 82 -9.33 15.48 -7.16
N THR A 83 -8.37 16.11 -6.47
CA THR A 83 -7.86 17.44 -6.82
C THR A 83 -6.35 17.45 -7.08
N LEU A 84 -5.88 18.48 -7.80
CA LEU A 84 -4.44 18.75 -7.97
C LEU A 84 -3.73 18.94 -6.63
N GLU A 85 -4.42 19.46 -5.61
CA GLU A 85 -3.86 19.61 -4.26
C GLU A 85 -3.68 18.25 -3.57
N ASP A 86 -4.57 17.29 -3.79
CA ASP A 86 -4.43 15.95 -3.22
C ASP A 86 -3.31 15.16 -3.86
N LEU A 87 -3.14 15.27 -5.19
CA LEU A 87 -1.99 14.70 -5.90
C LEU A 87 -0.68 15.30 -5.38
N GLU A 88 -0.65 16.61 -5.19
CA GLU A 88 0.51 17.30 -4.65
C GLU A 88 0.80 16.86 -3.20
N ARG A 89 -0.24 16.72 -2.37
CA ARG A 89 -0.13 16.23 -0.98
C ARG A 89 0.41 14.81 -0.94
N ALA A 90 -0.13 13.91 -1.74
CA ALA A 90 0.30 12.52 -1.84
C ALA A 90 1.76 12.43 -2.30
N HIS A 91 2.15 13.24 -3.29
CA HIS A 91 3.51 13.26 -3.80
C HIS A 91 4.52 13.78 -2.77
N ILE A 92 4.19 14.87 -2.08
CA ILE A 92 5.03 15.42 -1.01
C ILE A 92 5.15 14.44 0.15
N LEU A 93 4.05 13.82 0.58
CA LEU A 93 4.04 12.86 1.69
C LEU A 93 4.85 11.60 1.36
N THR A 94 4.70 11.07 0.15
CA THR A 94 5.48 9.91 -0.31
C THR A 94 6.96 10.22 -0.35
N THR A 95 7.33 11.42 -0.82
CA THR A 95 8.73 11.86 -0.85
C THR A 95 9.27 12.10 0.56
N LEU A 96 8.46 12.63 1.49
CA LEU A 96 8.83 12.76 2.90
C LEU A 96 9.12 11.39 3.52
N ARG A 97 8.22 10.42 3.35
CA ARG A 97 8.38 9.06 3.88
C ARG A 97 9.65 8.38 3.37
N ARG A 98 9.95 8.50 2.07
CA ARG A 98 11.18 7.96 1.45
C ARG A 98 12.47 8.58 1.99
N ASN A 99 12.39 9.78 2.56
CA ASN A 99 13.53 10.50 3.12
C ASN A 99 13.49 10.56 4.66
N ASP A 100 12.79 9.64 5.32
CA ASP A 100 12.64 9.64 6.79
C ASP A 100 12.15 10.97 7.38
N TYR A 101 11.27 11.66 6.63
CA TYR A 101 10.74 12.99 6.95
C TYR A 101 11.80 14.13 6.97
N SER A 102 12.98 13.91 6.40
CA SER A 102 14.02 14.93 6.22
C SER A 102 13.61 15.99 5.20
N ARG A 103 13.14 17.14 5.71
CA ARG A 103 12.67 18.27 4.90
C ARG A 103 13.70 18.75 3.87
N LEU A 104 14.99 18.72 4.21
CA LEU A 104 16.05 19.16 3.31
C LEU A 104 16.26 18.19 2.15
N ALA A 105 16.26 16.88 2.43
CA ALA A 105 16.39 15.85 1.41
C ALA A 105 15.14 15.80 0.51
N THR A 106 13.95 15.91 1.10
CA THR A 106 12.69 16.03 0.36
C THR A 106 12.66 17.24 -0.56
N ALA A 107 13.10 18.42 -0.10
CA ALA A 107 13.13 19.63 -0.93
C ALA A 107 14.05 19.46 -2.14
N ARG A 108 15.25 18.89 -1.92
CA ARG A 108 16.20 18.58 -2.99
C ARG A 108 15.63 17.58 -4.00
N GLN A 109 14.99 16.51 -3.53
CA GLN A 109 14.41 15.49 -4.39
C GLN A 109 13.23 16.02 -5.22
N LEU A 110 12.42 16.91 -4.64
CA LEU A 110 11.33 17.58 -5.34
C LEU A 110 11.79 18.72 -6.26
N GLY A 111 13.08 19.07 -6.25
CA GLY A 111 13.62 20.18 -7.05
C GLY A 111 13.10 21.56 -6.63
N ILE A 112 12.61 21.71 -5.38
CA ILE A 112 12.04 22.96 -4.87
C ILE A 112 12.85 23.52 -3.71
N HIS A 113 12.77 24.83 -3.50
CA HIS A 113 13.40 25.46 -2.36
C HIS A 113 12.74 25.03 -1.03
N LYS A 114 13.54 24.95 0.05
CA LYS A 114 13.09 24.51 1.39
C LYS A 114 11.88 25.32 1.92
N THR A 115 11.84 26.62 1.62
CA THR A 115 10.74 27.51 2.03
C THR A 115 9.45 27.21 1.27
N THR A 116 9.55 26.84 0.00
CA THR A 116 8.40 26.41 -0.83
C THR A 116 7.82 25.11 -0.32
N LEU A 117 8.66 24.13 0.02
CA LEU A 117 8.22 22.89 0.65
C LEU A 117 7.50 23.15 1.97
N PHE A 118 8.07 23.99 2.84
CA PHE A 118 7.47 24.32 4.14
C PHE A 118 6.10 24.98 4.00
N ARG A 119 5.96 25.92 3.05
CA ARG A 119 4.67 26.56 2.73
C ARG A 119 3.64 25.54 2.25
N LYS A 120 4.04 24.59 1.39
CA LYS A 120 3.16 23.53 0.89
C LYS A 120 2.74 22.55 1.98
N ILE A 121 3.66 22.13 2.86
CA ILE A 121 3.35 21.26 4.01
C ILE A 121 2.28 21.90 4.91
N ARG A 122 2.41 23.20 5.22
CA ARG A 122 1.42 23.94 6.01
C ARG A 122 0.09 24.09 5.28
N LYS A 123 0.12 24.45 3.99
CA LYS A 123 -1.08 24.64 3.18
C LYS A 123 -1.90 23.35 3.04
N LEU A 124 -1.22 22.21 2.87
CA LEU A 124 -1.82 20.90 2.63
C LEU A 124 -2.11 20.11 3.92
N GLY A 125 -1.93 20.72 5.09
CA GLY A 125 -2.19 20.09 6.38
C GLY A 125 -1.41 18.79 6.61
N ILE A 126 -0.17 18.70 6.11
CA ILE A 126 0.64 17.50 6.28
C ILE A 126 1.22 17.50 7.70
N GLU A 127 0.71 16.60 8.54
CA GLU A 127 1.28 16.34 9.86
C GLU A 127 2.65 15.68 9.70
N LEU A 128 3.67 16.32 10.26
CA LEU A 128 5.00 15.76 10.32
C LEU A 128 5.16 15.06 11.67
N PRO A 129 5.69 13.82 11.72
CA PRO A 129 6.06 13.22 12.98
C PRO A 129 7.08 14.11 13.67
N ASP A 130 7.00 14.17 14.99
CA ASP A 130 7.95 14.88 15.85
C ASP A 130 9.28 14.12 15.93
N LYS A 131 9.86 13.79 14.76
CA LYS A 131 11.27 13.45 14.65
C LYS A 131 12.04 14.77 14.66
N ASP A 132 12.12 15.31 15.86
CA ASP A 132 13.11 16.29 16.21
C ASP A 132 14.47 15.65 15.89
N GLY A 133 15.24 16.28 15.01
CA GLY A 133 16.53 15.80 14.50
C GLY A 133 17.64 15.81 15.55
N ARG A 134 17.34 15.39 16.78
CA ARG A 134 18.32 14.99 17.78
C ARG A 134 18.43 13.48 17.73
N SER A 135 19.14 13.00 16.71
CA SER A 135 19.92 11.78 16.90
C SER A 135 20.82 12.04 18.10
N ALA A 136 20.48 11.47 19.26
CA ALA A 136 21.46 11.26 20.31
C ALA A 136 22.52 10.30 19.73
N PRO A 137 23.82 10.62 19.79
CA PRO A 137 24.86 9.63 19.56
C PRO A 137 25.03 8.83 20.86
N ASP A 138 24.72 7.54 20.84
CA ASP A 138 25.20 6.53 21.81
C ASP A 138 24.67 5.16 21.32
N ARG A 139 25.45 4.10 21.06
CA ARG A 139 26.84 3.71 21.35
C ARG A 139 27.37 2.82 20.22
#